data_AF-A0A9Q2D0F5-F1
#
_entry.id   AF-A0A9Q2D0F5-F1
#
_cell.length_a   1.000
_cell.length_b   1.000
_cell.length_c   1.000
_cell.angle_alpha   90.00
_cell.angle_beta   90.00
_cell.angle_gamma   90.00
#
_symmetry.space_group_name_H-M   'P 1'
#
loop_
_entity.id
_entity.type
_entity.pdbx_description
1 polymer ?
#
loop_
_entity_poly.entity_id
_entity_poly.type
_entity_poly.pdbx_seq_one_letter_code
_entity_poly.pdbx_strand_id
1 'polypeptide(L)'
;MLALSDMMTYFDNDIQEKYSDFLKELNNEQYYLSTNSEIIEAVIKFNIALLILDEKPKSNNLETHVLYSDLLMTEFYTIMAKHNHYKILFDIVMLTKQSIIKKSKFFDSHKNLSNEDKKSLFFAPIEYLITNGFLNESINRKIEAFIDNGENNER
;
A
#
# COMPACT_ATOMS: atom_id res chain seq x y z
N MET A 1 -6.46 -5.92 -16.97
CA MET A 1 -5.70 -5.55 -15.76
C MET A 1 -5.60 -4.05 -15.81
N LEU A 2 -6.14 -3.35 -14.81
CA LEU A 2 -6.08 -1.89 -14.78
C LEU A 2 -4.63 -1.46 -14.55
N ALA A 3 -4.13 -0.55 -15.37
CA ALA A 3 -2.86 0.11 -15.09
C ALA A 3 -3.03 0.96 -13.81
N LEU A 4 -1.98 1.07 -13.00
CA LEU A 4 -1.99 1.94 -11.82
C LEU A 4 -2.23 3.42 -12.17
N SER A 5 -1.92 3.84 -13.40
CA SER A 5 -2.28 5.17 -13.92
C SER A 5 -3.79 5.36 -14.03
N ASP A 6 -4.50 4.32 -14.48
CA ASP A 6 -5.95 4.36 -14.71
C ASP A 6 -6.73 4.22 -13.40
N MET A 7 -6.11 3.55 -12.43
CA MET A 7 -6.57 3.46 -11.04
C MET A 7 -6.81 4.81 -10.40
N MET A 8 -5.97 5.81 -10.70
CA MET A 8 -6.11 7.14 -10.11
C MET A 8 -7.48 7.76 -10.39
N THR A 9 -8.07 7.51 -11.55
CA THR A 9 -9.33 8.14 -11.99
C THR A 9 -10.57 7.75 -11.19
N TYR A 10 -10.51 6.66 -10.42
CA TYR A 10 -11.65 6.13 -9.65
C TYR A 10 -11.66 6.57 -8.18
N PHE A 11 -10.59 7.22 -7.72
CA PHE A 11 -10.53 7.72 -6.36
C PHE A 11 -11.26 9.05 -6.23
N ASP A 12 -11.70 9.36 -5.02
CA ASP A 12 -12.08 10.72 -4.67
C ASP A 12 -10.88 11.67 -4.87
N ASN A 13 -11.14 12.91 -5.26
CA ASN A 13 -10.11 13.91 -5.53
C ASN A 13 -9.07 14.02 -4.41
N ASP A 14 -9.49 13.95 -3.14
CA ASP A 14 -8.60 14.02 -1.98
C ASP A 14 -7.64 12.81 -1.89
N ILE A 15 -8.11 11.60 -2.23
CA ILE A 15 -7.26 10.39 -2.26
C ILE A 15 -6.34 10.45 -3.48
N GLN A 16 -6.83 10.92 -4.63
CA GLN A 16 -5.97 11.18 -5.80
C GLN A 16 -4.86 12.16 -5.45
N GLU A 17 -5.20 13.29 -4.84
CA GLU A 17 -4.26 14.34 -4.47
C GLU A 17 -3.24 13.83 -3.44
N LYS A 18 -3.70 13.11 -2.40
CA LYS A 18 -2.83 12.56 -1.34
C LYS A 18 -1.84 11.52 -1.84
N TYR A 19 -2.27 10.61 -2.72
CA TYR A 19 -1.46 9.45 -3.09
C TYR A 19 -0.82 9.53 -4.48
N SER A 20 -1.28 10.38 -5.40
CA SER A 20 -0.84 10.36 -6.81
C SER A 20 0.67 10.45 -7.01
N ASP A 21 1.34 11.36 -6.31
CA ASP A 21 2.78 11.52 -6.46
C ASP A 21 3.55 10.38 -5.79
N PHE A 22 3.08 9.88 -4.65
CA PHE A 22 3.65 8.71 -4.01
C PHE A 22 3.51 7.44 -4.88
N LEU A 23 2.37 7.30 -5.56
CA LEU A 23 2.09 6.20 -6.47
C LEU A 23 2.95 6.24 -7.73
N LYS A 24 3.18 7.43 -8.30
CA LYS A 24 4.12 7.60 -9.42
C LYS A 24 5.52 7.18 -9.02
N GLU A 25 5.95 7.52 -7.81
CA GLU A 25 7.28 7.15 -7.30
C GLU A 25 7.39 5.64 -7.07
N LEU A 26 6.37 5.00 -6.49
CA LEU A 26 6.35 3.55 -6.30
C LEU A 26 6.35 2.75 -7.62
N ASN A 27 5.77 3.31 -8.67
CA ASN A 27 5.70 2.68 -9.99
C ASN A 27 6.88 3.02 -10.90
N ASN A 28 7.85 3.78 -10.42
CA ASN A 28 9.00 4.08 -11.23
C ASN A 28 9.89 2.83 -11.32
N GLU A 29 9.91 2.20 -12.50
CA GLU A 29 10.67 0.99 -12.80
C GLU A 29 12.18 1.14 -12.52
N GLN A 30 12.70 2.36 -12.42
CA GLN A 30 14.10 2.60 -11.99
C GLN A 30 14.40 2.02 -10.59
N TYR A 31 13.38 1.81 -9.77
CA TYR A 31 13.50 1.22 -8.45
C TYR A 31 13.34 -0.30 -8.45
N TYR A 32 13.01 -0.91 -9.58
CA TYR A 32 12.72 -2.34 -9.66
C TYR A 32 14.05 -3.08 -9.82
N LEU A 33 14.32 -3.99 -8.89
CA LEU A 33 15.53 -4.83 -8.91
C LEU A 33 15.25 -6.22 -9.48
N SER A 34 13.98 -6.59 -9.64
CA SER A 34 13.53 -7.84 -10.23
C SER A 34 12.88 -7.61 -11.59
N THR A 35 13.06 -8.56 -12.50
CA THR A 35 12.37 -8.60 -13.80
C THR A 35 10.90 -8.95 -13.68
N ASN A 36 10.43 -9.40 -12.51
CA ASN A 36 9.03 -9.77 -12.27
C ASN A 36 8.22 -8.53 -11.86
N SER A 37 8.11 -7.56 -12.77
CA SER A 37 7.38 -6.31 -12.51
C SER A 37 5.92 -6.56 -12.13
N GLU A 38 5.29 -7.63 -12.62
CA GLU A 38 3.92 -7.95 -12.25
C GLU A 38 3.74 -8.25 -10.75
N ILE A 39 4.75 -8.85 -10.10
CA ILE A 39 4.73 -9.13 -8.65
C ILE A 39 4.83 -7.82 -7.89
N ILE A 40 5.76 -6.96 -8.32
CA ILE A 40 6.03 -5.67 -7.70
C ILE A 40 4.78 -4.80 -7.75
N GLU A 41 4.20 -4.63 -8.94
CA GLU A 41 2.97 -3.86 -9.14
C GLU A 41 1.80 -4.42 -8.33
N ALA A 42 1.62 -5.75 -8.33
CA ALA A 42 0.55 -6.40 -7.58
C ALA A 42 0.67 -6.16 -6.07
N VAL A 43 1.88 -6.26 -5.51
CA VAL A 43 2.12 -6.00 -4.08
C VAL A 43 1.97 -4.51 -3.76
N ILE A 44 2.39 -3.62 -4.65
CA ILE A 44 2.14 -2.17 -4.51
C ILE A 44 0.63 -1.89 -4.47
N LYS A 45 -0.16 -2.43 -5.41
CA LYS A 45 -1.63 -2.34 -5.42
C LYS A 45 -2.24 -2.83 -4.12
N PHE A 46 -1.76 -3.97 -3.61
CA PHE A 46 -2.21 -4.50 -2.34
C PHE A 46 -1.93 -3.55 -1.17
N ASN A 47 -0.73 -2.97 -1.12
CA ASN A 47 -0.39 -1.98 -0.09
C ASN A 47 -1.29 -0.75 -0.15
N ILE A 48 -1.57 -0.27 -1.36
CA ILE A 48 -2.43 0.89 -1.58
C ILE A 48 -3.84 0.63 -1.08
N ALA A 49 -4.38 -0.57 -1.36
CA ALA A 49 -5.69 -1.00 -0.84
C ALA A 49 -5.76 -0.86 0.68
N LEU A 50 -4.69 -1.26 1.38
CA LEU A 50 -4.61 -1.14 2.84
C LEU A 50 -4.58 0.31 3.29
N LEU A 51 -3.77 1.17 2.64
CA LEU A 51 -3.71 2.59 2.97
C LEU A 51 -5.07 3.27 2.78
N ILE A 52 -5.79 2.92 1.71
CA ILE A 52 -7.15 3.44 1.47
C ILE A 52 -8.06 3.02 2.62
N LEU A 53 -8.10 1.74 2.99
CA LEU A 53 -8.93 1.25 4.09
C LEU A 53 -8.62 1.87 5.46
N ASP A 54 -7.41 2.43 5.64
CA ASP A 54 -7.05 3.16 6.85
C ASP A 54 -7.61 4.61 6.86
N GLU A 55 -7.98 5.17 5.71
CA GLU A 55 -8.57 6.51 5.61
C GLU A 55 -10.07 6.48 5.92
N LYS A 56 -10.56 7.53 6.58
CA LYS A 56 -11.99 7.68 6.83
C LYS A 56 -12.69 8.15 5.53
N PRO A 57 -13.61 7.36 4.97
CA PRO A 57 -14.31 7.77 3.75
C PRO A 57 -15.29 8.91 4.04
N LYS A 58 -15.54 9.74 3.01
CA LYS A 58 -16.66 10.71 3.02
C LYS A 58 -17.99 9.93 3.00
N SER A 59 -19.01 10.49 3.65
CA SER A 59 -20.30 9.79 3.87
C SER A 59 -21.01 9.36 2.60
N ASN A 60 -20.76 10.02 1.47
CA ASN A 60 -21.34 9.71 0.16
C ASN A 60 -20.51 8.70 -0.67
N ASN A 61 -19.29 8.35 -0.26
CA ASN A 61 -18.34 7.56 -1.06
C ASN A 61 -17.86 6.28 -0.36
N LEU A 62 -18.50 5.90 0.76
CA LEU A 62 -18.15 4.69 1.51
C LEU A 62 -18.15 3.41 0.65
N GLU A 63 -19.19 3.23 -0.18
CA GLU A 63 -19.32 2.04 -1.02
C GLU A 63 -18.19 1.97 -2.06
N THR A 64 -17.95 3.06 -2.79
CA THR A 64 -16.85 3.17 -3.77
C THR A 64 -15.50 2.90 -3.11
N HIS A 65 -15.28 3.46 -1.92
CA HIS A 65 -14.05 3.30 -1.16
C HIS A 65 -13.76 1.83 -0.81
N VAL A 66 -14.78 1.06 -0.39
CA VAL A 66 -14.63 -0.37 -0.07
C VAL A 66 -14.45 -1.21 -1.33
N LEU A 67 -15.34 -1.04 -2.33
CA LEU A 67 -15.32 -1.83 -3.57
C LEU A 67 -13.99 -1.69 -4.32
N TYR A 68 -13.39 -0.50 -4.26
CA TYR A 68 -12.12 -0.25 -4.91
C TYR A 68 -10.95 -0.95 -4.21
N SER A 69 -10.90 -0.92 -2.88
CA SER A 69 -9.92 -1.68 -2.11
C SER A 69 -10.05 -3.19 -2.37
N ASP A 70 -11.28 -3.71 -2.47
CA ASP A 70 -11.54 -5.12 -2.82
C ASP A 70 -11.05 -5.46 -4.24
N LEU A 71 -11.24 -4.55 -5.20
CA LEU A 71 -10.74 -4.71 -6.57
C LEU A 71 -9.21 -4.82 -6.59
N LEU A 72 -8.51 -3.92 -5.90
CA LEU A 72 -7.04 -3.94 -5.79
C LEU A 72 -6.52 -5.24 -5.18
N MET A 73 -7.14 -5.68 -4.07
CA MET A 73 -6.77 -6.93 -3.42
C MET A 73 -7.03 -8.13 -4.35
N THR A 74 -8.14 -8.10 -5.10
CA THR A 74 -8.47 -9.15 -6.08
C THR A 74 -7.44 -9.23 -7.21
N GLU A 75 -6.96 -8.09 -7.73
CA GLU A 75 -5.90 -8.07 -8.73
C GLU A 75 -4.60 -8.69 -8.19
N PHE A 76 -4.23 -8.38 -6.94
CA PHE A 76 -3.10 -9.02 -6.27
C PHE A 76 -3.27 -10.54 -6.21
N TYR A 77 -4.39 -11.05 -5.69
CA TYR A 77 -4.63 -12.49 -5.61
C TYR A 77 -4.61 -13.15 -6.99
N THR A 78 -5.17 -12.49 -8.00
CA THR A 78 -5.20 -12.98 -9.38
C THR A 78 -3.80 -13.13 -9.96
N ILE A 79 -2.94 -12.12 -9.83
CA ILE A 79 -1.54 -12.19 -10.29
C ILE A 79 -0.79 -13.30 -9.58
N MET A 80 -0.87 -13.35 -8.25
CA MET A 80 -0.12 -14.33 -7.47
C MET A 80 -0.55 -15.76 -7.82
N ALA A 81 -1.85 -16.01 -7.99
CA ALA A 81 -2.36 -17.32 -8.38
C ALA A 81 -1.95 -17.69 -9.82
N LYS A 82 -2.12 -16.76 -10.78
CA LYS A 82 -1.80 -16.99 -12.19
C LYS A 82 -0.34 -17.37 -12.42
N HIS A 83 0.57 -16.79 -11.63
CA HIS A 83 2.01 -17.01 -11.76
C HIS A 83 2.57 -17.99 -10.71
N ASN A 84 1.70 -18.66 -9.94
CA ASN A 84 2.06 -19.63 -8.88
C ASN A 84 2.97 -19.06 -7.77
N HIS A 85 2.85 -17.77 -7.47
CA HIS A 85 3.61 -17.09 -6.41
C HIS A 85 2.97 -17.27 -5.02
N TYR A 86 2.57 -18.50 -4.68
CA TYR A 86 1.83 -18.79 -3.44
C TYR A 86 2.60 -18.45 -2.16
N LYS A 87 3.94 -18.53 -2.19
CA LYS A 87 4.77 -18.11 -1.05
C LYS A 87 4.65 -16.61 -0.80
N ILE A 88 4.78 -15.79 -1.85
CA ILE A 88 4.66 -14.33 -1.74
C ILE A 88 3.26 -13.95 -1.28
N LEU A 89 2.22 -14.59 -1.85
CA LEU A 89 0.84 -14.42 -1.40
C LEU A 89 0.69 -14.69 0.09
N PHE A 90 1.19 -15.83 0.56
CA PHE A 90 1.11 -16.21 1.98
C PHE A 90 1.84 -15.21 2.88
N ASP A 91 3.08 -14.84 2.52
CA ASP A 91 3.90 -13.93 3.32
C ASP A 91 3.24 -12.56 3.45
N ILE A 92 2.77 -11.97 2.34
CA ILE A 92 2.10 -10.67 2.32
C ILE A 92 0.81 -10.70 3.16
N VAL A 93 -0.04 -11.71 2.98
CA VAL A 93 -1.29 -11.84 3.76
C VAL A 93 -1.00 -11.98 5.25
N MET A 94 0.03 -12.75 5.62
CA MET A 94 0.42 -12.93 7.02
C MET A 94 0.98 -11.64 7.64
N LEU A 95 1.82 -10.91 6.91
CA LEU A 95 2.33 -9.61 7.35
C LEU A 95 1.18 -8.61 7.56
N THR A 96 0.25 -8.53 6.60
CA THR A 96 -0.90 -7.65 6.70
C THR A 96 -1.81 -8.00 7.86
N LYS A 97 -2.07 -9.29 8.11
CA LYS A 97 -2.82 -9.74 9.29
C LYS A 97 -2.15 -9.26 10.59
N GLN A 98 -0.82 -9.37 10.68
CA GLN A 98 -0.08 -8.89 11.85
C GLN A 98 -0.17 -7.37 11.99
N SER A 99 -0.05 -6.62 10.90
CA SER A 99 -0.18 -5.16 10.89
C SER A 99 -1.58 -4.72 11.33
N ILE A 100 -2.65 -5.34 10.82
CA ILE A 100 -4.03 -5.04 11.23
C ILE A 100 -4.23 -5.27 12.73
N ILE A 101 -3.77 -6.40 13.26
CA ILE A 101 -3.86 -6.72 14.70
C ILE A 101 -3.12 -5.65 15.53
N LYS A 102 -1.93 -5.23 15.09
CA LYS A 102 -1.17 -4.18 15.77
C LYS A 102 -1.87 -2.82 15.69
N LYS A 103 -2.35 -2.42 14.51
CA LYS A 103 -3.11 -1.16 14.31
C LYS A 103 -4.34 -1.09 15.23
N SER A 104 -5.10 -2.18 15.33
CA SER A 104 -6.24 -2.27 16.25
C SER A 104 -5.83 -2.04 17.71
N LYS A 105 -4.74 -2.66 18.18
CA LYS A 105 -4.23 -2.41 19.54
C LYS A 105 -3.78 -0.97 19.75
N PHE A 106 -3.15 -0.36 18.74
CA PHE A 106 -2.71 1.03 18.84
C PHE A 106 -3.88 2.00 18.90
N PHE A 107 -4.91 1.77 18.09
CA PHE A 107 -6.16 2.53 18.13
C PHE A 107 -6.77 2.54 19.53
N ASP A 108 -6.83 1.38 20.19
CA ASP A 108 -7.35 1.30 21.57
C ASP A 108 -6.45 2.02 22.59
N SER A 109 -5.14 2.00 22.38
CA SER A 109 -4.15 2.51 23.33
C SER A 109 -3.97 4.03 23.35
N HIS A 110 -4.50 4.76 22.36
CA HIS A 110 -4.30 6.21 22.19
C HIS A 110 -2.82 6.66 22.22
N LYS A 111 -1.89 5.77 21.87
CA LYS A 111 -0.46 6.07 21.79
C LYS A 111 -0.12 6.63 20.42
N ASN A 112 0.72 7.68 20.40
CA ASN A 112 1.32 8.15 19.17
C ASN A 112 2.30 7.11 18.62
N LEU A 113 2.15 6.79 17.33
CA LEU A 113 3.07 5.91 16.62
C LEU A 113 4.34 6.67 16.24
N SER A 114 5.50 6.05 16.43
CA SER A 114 6.76 6.55 15.84
C SER A 114 6.73 6.39 14.31
N ASN A 115 7.57 7.12 13.58
CA ASN A 115 7.68 6.95 12.12
C ASN A 115 8.09 5.53 11.71
N GLU A 116 8.94 4.87 12.52
CA GLU A 116 9.33 3.48 12.30
C GLU A 116 8.13 2.52 12.49
N ASP A 117 7.31 2.76 13.52
CA ASP A 117 6.07 2.00 13.72
C ASP A 117 5.09 2.25 12.57
N LYS A 118 4.90 3.50 12.14
CA LYS A 118 4.04 3.83 11.00
C LYS A 118 4.50 3.11 9.74
N LYS A 119 5.80 3.15 9.43
CA LYS A 119 6.36 2.45 8.29
C LYS A 119 6.05 0.95 8.34
N SER A 120 6.35 0.29 9.45
CA SER A 120 6.11 -1.15 9.60
C SER A 120 4.64 -1.56 9.65
N LEU A 121 3.73 -0.65 10.03
CA LEU A 121 2.30 -0.92 10.08
C LEU A 121 1.60 -0.66 8.75
N PHE A 122 1.93 0.44 8.08
CA PHE A 122 1.25 0.91 6.87
C PHE A 122 1.91 0.44 5.57
N PHE A 123 3.18 0.04 5.62
CA PHE A 123 3.97 -0.30 4.43
C PHE A 123 4.60 -1.70 4.46
N ALA A 124 4.15 -2.59 5.35
CA ALA A 124 4.71 -3.93 5.49
C ALA A 124 4.82 -4.73 4.15
N PRO A 125 3.81 -4.68 3.24
CA PRO A 125 3.96 -5.25 1.90
C PRO A 125 5.11 -4.66 1.07
N ILE A 126 5.35 -3.35 1.15
CA ILE A 126 6.47 -2.71 0.44
C ILE A 126 7.80 -3.08 1.09
N GLU A 127 7.86 -3.13 2.42
CA GLU A 127 9.06 -3.59 3.14
C GLU A 127 9.42 -5.03 2.75
N TYR A 128 8.42 -5.91 2.55
CA TYR A 128 8.67 -7.25 2.01
C TYR A 128 9.38 -7.21 0.65
N LEU A 129 8.94 -6.34 -0.26
CA LEU A 129 9.57 -6.20 -1.58
C LEU A 129 11.03 -5.73 -1.46
N ILE A 130 11.32 -4.80 -0.55
CA ILE A 130 12.68 -4.30 -0.32
C ILE A 130 13.55 -5.42 0.28
N THR A 131 13.10 -6.04 1.37
CA THR A 131 13.87 -7.08 2.08
C THR A 131 14.15 -8.30 1.21
N ASN A 132 13.27 -8.62 0.27
CA ASN A 132 13.44 -9.76 -0.65
C ASN A 132 14.08 -9.36 -1.99
N GLY A 133 14.58 -8.12 -2.13
CA GLY A 133 15.34 -7.70 -3.31
C GLY A 133 14.51 -7.48 -4.57
N PHE A 134 13.20 -7.25 -4.45
CA PHE A 134 12.33 -6.86 -5.56
C PHE A 134 12.37 -5.35 -5.82
N LEU A 135 12.48 -4.55 -4.76
CA LEU A 135 12.55 -3.09 -4.81
C LEU A 135 13.85 -2.57 -4.22
N ASN A 136 14.35 -1.47 -4.78
CA ASN A 136 15.51 -0.75 -4.30
C ASN A 136 15.22 -0.05 -2.96
N GLU A 137 16.14 -0.17 -2.00
CA GLU A 137 16.02 0.43 -0.67
C GLU A 137 15.86 1.96 -0.68
N SER A 138 16.28 2.64 -1.74
CA SER A 138 16.07 4.10 -1.91
C SER A 138 14.59 4.51 -1.85
N ILE A 139 13.66 3.58 -2.08
CA ILE A 139 12.21 3.80 -1.91
C ILE A 139 11.84 4.14 -0.47
N ASN A 140 12.66 3.73 0.52
CA ASN A 140 12.45 4.05 1.94
C ASN A 140 12.34 5.55 2.18
N ARG A 141 13.14 6.36 1.49
CA ARG A 141 13.11 7.82 1.62
C ARG A 141 11.78 8.41 1.11
N LYS A 142 11.15 7.76 0.12
CA LYS A 142 9.84 8.17 -0.40
C LYS A 142 8.72 7.80 0.59
N ILE A 143 8.83 6.63 1.23
CA ILE A 143 7.90 6.22 2.29
C ILE A 143 8.01 7.16 3.50
N GLU A 144 9.23 7.47 3.93
CA GLU A 144 9.48 8.40 5.04
C GLU A 144 8.92 9.80 4.74
N ALA A 145 9.20 10.35 3.55
CA ALA A 145 8.64 11.62 3.13
C ALA A 145 7.10 11.61 3.06
N PHE A 146 6.50 10.50 2.63
CA PHE A 146 5.03 10.35 2.62
C PHE A 146 4.45 10.37 4.04
N ILE A 147 5.08 9.65 4.99
CA ILE A 147 4.67 9.64 6.40
C ILE A 147 4.77 11.04 7.00
N ASP A 148 5.89 11.73 6.78
CA ASP A 148 6.14 13.09 7.31
C ASP A 148 5.15 14.13 6.73
N ASN A 149 4.86 14.04 5.43
CA ASN A 149 3.89 14.93 4.77
C ASN A 149 2.45 14.67 5.26
N GLY A 150 2.10 13.43 5.57
CA GLY A 150 0.82 13.08 6.18
C GLY A 150 0.61 13.76 7.54
N GLU A 151 1.65 13.90 8.36
CA GLU A 151 1.58 14.61 9.65
C GLU A 151 1.39 16.13 9.51
N ASN A 152 1.91 16.72 8.42
CA ASN A 152 1.80 18.16 8.19
C ASN A 152 0.42 18.60 7.66
N ASN A 153 -0.39 17.66 7.16
CA ASN A 153 -1.75 17.90 6.68
C ASN A 153 -2.83 17.68 7.76
N GLU A 154 -2.46 17.20 8.95
CA GLU A 154 -3.36 16.98 10.10
C GLU A 154 -3.23 18.06 11.20
N ARG A 155 -2.63 19.23 10.91
CA ARG A 155 -2.49 20.37 11.85
C ARG A 155 -3.37 21.56 11.52
#